data_AF-A0AAX3YTE1-F1
#
_entry.id   AF-A0AAX3YTE1-F1
#
_cell.length_a   1.000
_cell.length_b   1.000
_cell.length_c   1.000
_cell.angle_alpha   90.00
_cell.angle_beta   90.00
_cell.angle_gamma   90.00
#
_symmetry.space_group_name_H-M   'P 1'
#
loop_
_entity.id
_entity.type
_entity.pdbx_description
1 polymer ?
#
loop_
_entity_poly.entity_id
_entity_poly.type
_entity_poly.pdbx_seq_one_letter_code
_entity_poly.pdbx_strand_id
1 'polypeptide(L)'
;MRRRRVLLVFVYVVSMVFAGGGVAAAAPGSSAGSSDLFGGQGCSTELFDGDRRLGPQTLSDLFPVAEQLAGYRRTGDLTAEQFLTKYWDPTVLPRGSYKYPSEGSSPLSEDIVNTGS
;
A
#
# COMPACT_ATOMS: atom_id res chain seq x y z
N MET A 1 45.35 -23.43 37.79
CA MET A 1 45.01 -22.57 36.63
C MET A 1 44.18 -23.24 35.53
N ARG A 2 44.30 -24.56 35.27
CA ARG A 2 43.47 -25.29 34.28
C ARG A 2 41.95 -25.21 34.54
N ARG A 3 41.50 -25.37 35.79
CA ARG A 3 40.06 -25.33 36.14
C ARG A 3 39.40 -23.96 35.91
N ARG A 4 40.13 -22.86 36.14
CA ARG A 4 39.65 -21.49 35.86
C ARG A 4 39.59 -21.22 34.35
N ARG A 5 40.54 -21.76 33.56
CA ARG A 5 40.51 -21.66 32.09
C ARG A 5 39.37 -22.48 31.49
N VAL A 6 39.08 -23.67 32.02
CA VAL A 6 37.95 -24.50 31.60
C VAL A 6 36.61 -23.82 31.90
N LEU A 7 36.46 -23.20 33.08
CA LEU A 7 35.26 -22.43 33.42
C LEU A 7 35.05 -21.22 32.50
N LEU A 8 36.11 -20.47 32.16
CA LEU A 8 35.98 -19.33 31.24
C LEU A 8 35.60 -19.75 29.82
N VAL A 9 36.15 -20.86 29.31
CA VAL A 9 35.78 -21.40 27.99
C VAL A 9 34.34 -21.90 28.00
N PHE A 10 33.90 -22.55 29.07
CA PHE A 10 32.53 -23.05 29.18
C PHE A 10 31.50 -21.91 29.21
N VAL A 11 31.78 -20.84 29.97
CA VAL A 11 30.94 -19.62 29.98
C VAL A 11 30.90 -18.98 28.59
N TYR A 12 32.04 -18.89 27.89
CA TYR A 12 32.08 -18.30 26.56
C TYR A 12 31.25 -19.08 25.53
N VAL A 13 31.35 -20.42 25.54
CA VAL A 13 30.58 -21.28 24.62
C VAL A 13 29.08 -21.24 24.94
N VAL A 14 28.70 -21.23 26.22
CA VAL A 14 27.28 -21.09 26.63
C VAL A 14 26.71 -19.73 26.18
N SER A 15 27.48 -18.65 26.30
CA SER A 15 27.06 -17.33 25.82
C SER A 15 26.88 -17.27 24.30
N MET A 16 27.66 -18.03 23.54
CA MET A 16 27.58 -18.01 22.07
C MET A 16 26.35 -18.76 21.53
N VAL A 17 25.87 -19.78 22.24
CA VAL A 17 24.69 -20.57 21.84
C VAL A 17 23.37 -19.80 22.09
N PHE A 18 23.36 -18.83 23.01
CA PHE A 18 22.16 -18.07 23.37
C PHE A 18 21.91 -16.81 22.53
N ALA A 19 22.77 -16.50 21.55
CA ALA A 19 22.65 -15.32 20.68
C ALA A 19 21.93 -15.58 19.35
N GLY A 20 21.38 -16.79 19.15
CA GLY A 20 20.64 -17.20 17.95
C GLY A 20 19.12 -17.02 18.05
N GLY A 21 18.65 -16.06 18.85
CA GLY A 21 17.23 -15.71 18.90
C GLY A 21 16.80 -15.09 17.58
N GLY A 22 16.20 -15.90 16.71
CA GLY A 22 15.59 -15.42 15.47
C GLY A 22 14.62 -14.30 15.76
N VAL A 23 14.97 -13.09 15.33
CA VAL A 23 14.02 -12.02 15.12
C VAL A 23 13.11 -12.51 14.00
N ALA A 24 11.96 -13.08 14.39
CA ALA A 24 10.80 -13.01 13.53
C ALA A 24 10.61 -11.51 13.30
N ALA A 25 10.92 -11.05 12.09
CA ALA A 25 10.39 -9.81 11.60
C ALA A 25 8.87 -9.97 11.67
N ALA A 26 8.28 -9.56 12.79
CA ALA A 26 6.95 -9.01 12.75
C ALA A 26 7.09 -7.85 11.77
N ALA A 27 6.83 -8.14 10.49
CA ALA A 27 6.39 -7.12 9.56
C ALA A 27 5.39 -6.30 10.36
N PRO A 28 5.49 -4.96 10.40
CA PRO A 28 4.39 -4.17 10.91
C PRO A 28 3.19 -4.65 10.10
N GLY A 29 2.37 -5.51 10.72
CA GLY A 29 1.02 -5.75 10.29
C GLY A 29 0.51 -4.34 10.14
N SER A 30 0.03 -4.02 8.94
CA SER A 30 -0.55 -2.74 8.64
C SER A 30 -1.66 -2.51 9.67
N SER A 31 -1.28 -1.97 10.82
CA SER A 31 -2.16 -1.22 11.66
C SER A 31 -2.58 -0.13 10.71
N ALA A 32 -3.76 -0.31 10.12
CA ALA A 32 -4.60 0.76 9.63
C ALA A 32 -4.88 1.67 10.85
N GLY A 33 -3.83 2.29 11.34
CA GLY A 33 -3.74 2.96 12.61
C GLY A 33 -3.74 4.44 12.34
N SER A 34 -4.84 4.91 11.78
CA SER A 34 -5.31 6.30 11.80
C SER A 34 -6.78 6.40 11.37
N SER A 35 -7.56 5.32 11.52
CA SER A 35 -8.97 5.29 11.15
C SER A 35 -9.92 5.25 12.36
N ASP A 36 -9.40 5.02 13.57
CA ASP A 36 -10.24 4.80 14.75
C ASP A 36 -10.48 6.06 15.60
N LEU A 37 -9.70 7.12 15.41
CA LEU A 37 -9.92 8.41 16.10
C LEU A 37 -11.12 9.19 15.53
N PHE A 38 -11.52 8.90 14.30
CA PHE A 38 -12.72 9.44 13.65
C PHE A 38 -13.67 8.32 13.21
N GLY A 39 -13.70 7.19 13.92
CA GLY A 39 -14.61 6.06 13.69
C GLY A 39 -14.66 5.54 12.25
N GLY A 40 -13.85 4.53 11.90
CA GLY A 40 -13.98 3.73 10.67
C GLY A 40 -14.28 4.56 9.42
N GLN A 41 -13.25 5.15 8.82
CA GLN A 41 -13.29 6.23 7.83
C GLN A 41 -14.00 5.88 6.50
N GLY A 42 -15.31 5.56 6.51
CA GLY A 42 -16.22 5.43 5.37
C GLY A 42 -15.87 4.41 4.27
N CYS A 43 -14.66 3.87 4.24
CA CYS A 43 -14.19 2.91 3.25
C CYS A 43 -14.44 1.48 3.75
N SER A 44 -14.96 0.62 2.88
CA SER A 44 -15.16 -0.79 3.19
C SER A 44 -13.83 -1.57 3.23
N THR A 45 -13.80 -2.68 3.96
CA THR A 45 -12.67 -3.62 3.85
C THR A 45 -12.77 -4.53 2.62
N GLU A 46 -14.00 -4.73 2.13
CA GLU A 46 -14.30 -5.46 0.91
C GLU A 46 -13.69 -4.72 -0.29
N LEU A 47 -13.21 -5.48 -1.26
CA LEU A 47 -12.58 -4.96 -2.47
C LEU A 47 -13.60 -4.88 -3.61
N PHE A 48 -13.46 -3.87 -4.46
CA PHE A 48 -14.31 -3.74 -5.63
C PHE A 48 -14.07 -4.90 -6.60
N ASP A 49 -15.15 -5.64 -6.92
CA ASP A 49 -15.11 -6.89 -7.69
C ASP A 49 -14.10 -7.92 -7.15
N GLY A 50 -13.75 -7.85 -5.86
CA GLY A 50 -12.75 -8.71 -5.24
C GLY A 50 -11.30 -8.43 -5.66
N ASP A 51 -11.04 -7.38 -6.46
CA ASP A 51 -9.71 -7.05 -6.96
C ASP A 51 -9.10 -5.86 -6.21
N ARG A 52 -7.96 -6.11 -5.55
CA ARG A 52 -7.25 -5.09 -4.76
C ARG A 52 -6.76 -3.90 -5.59
N ARG A 53 -6.62 -4.06 -6.90
CA ARG A 53 -6.17 -3.00 -7.81
C ARG A 53 -7.23 -1.93 -7.99
N LEU A 54 -8.51 -2.28 -7.83
CA LEU A 54 -9.65 -1.39 -8.00
C LEU A 54 -10.04 -0.65 -6.70
N GLY A 55 -9.40 -1.01 -5.59
CA GLY A 55 -9.62 -0.39 -4.28
C GLY A 55 -10.81 -0.98 -3.52
N PRO A 56 -11.28 -0.30 -2.47
CA PRO A 56 -12.39 -0.78 -1.64
C PRO A 56 -13.72 -0.70 -2.41
N GLN A 57 -14.66 -1.57 -2.07
CA GLN A 57 -16.01 -1.65 -2.62
C GLN A 57 -16.75 -0.32 -2.42
N THR A 58 -16.82 0.13 -1.16
CA THR A 58 -17.44 1.39 -0.74
C THR A 58 -16.36 2.42 -0.47
N LEU A 59 -16.53 3.61 -1.04
CA LEU A 59 -15.68 4.77 -0.78
C LEU A 59 -16.25 5.60 0.35
N SER A 60 -15.38 6.34 1.05
CA SER A 60 -15.83 7.24 2.11
C SER A 60 -16.74 8.34 1.59
N ASP A 61 -17.91 8.44 2.21
CA ASP A 61 -18.90 9.50 2.04
C ASP A 61 -18.86 10.52 3.19
N LEU A 62 -17.86 10.42 4.06
CA LEU A 62 -17.67 11.31 5.20
C LEU A 62 -16.72 12.47 4.86
N PHE A 63 -17.00 13.64 5.45
CA PHE A 63 -16.08 14.77 5.44
C PHE A 63 -14.74 14.38 6.08
N PRO A 64 -13.57 14.79 5.51
CA PRO A 64 -13.38 15.71 4.39
C PRO A 64 -13.28 15.05 3.01
N VAL A 65 -13.33 13.71 2.94
CA VAL A 65 -13.04 12.96 1.71
C VAL A 65 -14.23 12.94 0.75
N ALA A 66 -15.46 13.04 1.28
CA ALA A 66 -16.69 13.02 0.50
C ALA A 66 -16.69 14.03 -0.67
N GLU A 67 -16.26 15.26 -0.42
CA GLU A 67 -16.23 16.32 -1.43
C GLU A 67 -15.17 16.06 -2.51
N GLN A 68 -14.04 15.44 -2.14
CA GLN A 68 -12.98 15.08 -3.07
C GLN A 68 -13.38 13.95 -4.02
N LEU A 69 -14.28 13.07 -3.56
CA LEU A 69 -14.82 11.96 -4.34
C LEU A 69 -16.12 12.32 -5.07
N ALA A 70 -16.60 13.55 -4.94
CA ALA A 70 -17.78 14.01 -5.66
C ALA A 70 -17.55 13.91 -7.18
N GLY A 71 -18.39 13.12 -7.85
CA GLY A 71 -18.26 12.86 -9.29
C GLY A 71 -17.17 11.85 -9.68
N TYR A 72 -16.46 11.25 -8.71
CA TYR A 72 -15.46 10.23 -9.00
C TYR A 72 -16.09 8.97 -9.60
N ARG A 73 -15.67 8.63 -10.83
CA ARG A 73 -16.05 7.39 -11.52
C ARG A 73 -14.83 6.48 -11.61
N ARG A 74 -14.77 5.46 -10.75
CA ARG A 74 -13.61 4.56 -10.55
C ARG A 74 -12.95 4.09 -11.85
N THR A 75 -13.73 3.60 -12.80
CA THR A 75 -13.26 3.09 -14.10
C THR A 75 -13.67 3.97 -15.28
N GLY A 76 -14.22 5.16 -15.02
CA GLY A 76 -14.84 6.00 -16.04
C GLY A 76 -15.98 5.28 -16.76
N ASP A 77 -15.89 5.20 -18.09
CA ASP A 77 -16.83 4.47 -18.95
C ASP A 77 -16.40 3.03 -19.26
N LEU A 78 -15.32 2.55 -18.63
CA LEU A 78 -14.78 1.22 -18.86
C LEU A 78 -15.33 0.21 -17.85
N THR A 79 -15.36 -1.06 -18.24
CA THR A 79 -15.49 -2.17 -17.28
C THR A 79 -14.19 -2.30 -16.46
N ALA A 80 -14.27 -2.95 -15.29
CA ALA A 80 -13.11 -3.25 -14.45
C ALA A 80 -11.98 -3.96 -15.22
N GLU A 81 -12.35 -4.97 -16.01
CA GLU A 81 -11.41 -5.73 -16.85
C GLU A 81 -10.75 -4.84 -17.89
N GLN A 82 -11.52 -4.04 -18.63
CA GLN A 82 -11.00 -3.11 -19.64
C GLN A 82 -10.07 -2.07 -19.03
N PHE A 83 -10.42 -1.53 -17.86
CA PHE A 83 -9.60 -0.58 -17.13
C PHE A 83 -8.24 -1.19 -16.79
N LEU A 84 -8.22 -2.40 -16.25
CA LEU A 84 -6.99 -3.10 -15.88
C LEU A 84 -6.19 -3.50 -17.12
N THR A 85 -6.81 -3.98 -18.20
CA THR A 85 -6.10 -4.23 -19.47
C THR A 85 -5.38 -2.97 -19.97
N LYS A 86 -6.02 -1.80 -19.83
CA LYS A 86 -5.47 -0.53 -20.30
C LYS A 86 -4.33 -0.03 -19.41
N TYR A 87 -4.56 0.04 -18.11
CA TYR A 87 -3.70 0.77 -17.17
C TYR A 87 -2.80 -0.12 -16.30
N TRP A 88 -2.97 -1.45 -16.31
CA TRP A 88 -2.13 -2.36 -15.55
C TRP A 88 -1.07 -3.01 -16.45
N ASP A 89 0.15 -3.14 -15.94
CA ASP A 89 1.21 -3.94 -16.53
C ASP A 89 1.48 -5.17 -15.65
N PRO A 90 1.08 -6.38 -16.08
CA PRO A 90 1.33 -7.61 -15.32
C PRO A 90 2.79 -8.08 -15.42
N THR A 91 3.60 -7.51 -16.33
CA THR A 91 4.98 -7.97 -16.58
C THR A 91 5.99 -7.38 -15.61
N VAL A 92 5.62 -6.31 -14.90
CA VAL A 92 6.47 -5.68 -13.88
C VAL A 92 6.51 -6.55 -12.63
N LEU A 93 7.67 -7.13 -12.32
CA LEU A 93 7.84 -7.96 -11.12
C LEU A 93 7.87 -7.11 -9.84
N PRO A 94 7.45 -7.65 -8.67
CA PRO A 94 7.05 -9.05 -8.42
C PRO A 94 5.55 -9.35 -8.58
N ARG A 95 4.69 -8.34 -8.80
CA ARG A 95 3.21 -8.53 -8.78
C ARG A 95 2.43 -7.75 -9.84
N GLY A 96 3.11 -7.12 -10.80
CA GLY A 96 2.55 -6.13 -11.72
C GLY A 96 2.53 -4.72 -11.11
N SER A 97 2.38 -3.71 -11.96
CA SER A 97 2.23 -2.30 -11.54
C SER A 97 1.30 -1.53 -12.46
N TYR A 98 0.78 -0.39 -11.98
CA TYR A 98 0.09 0.56 -12.85
C TYR A 98 1.07 1.21 -13.83
N LYS A 99 0.63 1.43 -15.07
CA LYS A 99 1.34 2.20 -16.09
C LYS A 99 1.15 3.67 -15.79
N TYR A 100 2.22 4.33 -15.36
CA TYR A 100 2.24 5.77 -15.14
C TYR A 100 2.78 6.49 -16.40
N PRO A 101 2.35 7.72 -16.65
CA PRO A 101 2.93 8.54 -17.71
C PRO A 101 4.44 8.74 -17.45
N SER A 102 5.22 8.89 -18.52
CA SER A 102 6.65 9.26 -18.42
C SER A 102 6.81 10.67 -17.82
N GLU A 103 7.97 10.93 -17.21
CA GLU A 103 8.34 12.22 -16.59
C GLU A 103 7.83 13.42 -17.40
N GLY A 104 7.01 14.28 -16.76
CA GLY A 104 6.49 15.50 -17.38
C GLY A 104 5.02 15.48 -17.79
N SER A 105 4.13 14.76 -17.08
CA SER A 105 2.67 14.94 -17.22
C SER A 105 2.21 16.28 -16.64
N SER A 106 2.77 17.39 -17.13
CA SER A 106 2.12 18.69 -17.04
C SER A 106 0.76 18.56 -17.73
N PRO A 107 -0.31 19.17 -17.19
CA PRO A 107 -1.56 19.24 -17.93
C PRO A 107 -1.24 19.88 -19.28
N LEU A 108 -1.55 19.18 -20.39
CA LEU A 108 -1.53 19.81 -21.71
C LEU A 108 -2.50 20.99 -21.61
N SER A 109 -1.93 22.18 -21.61
CA SER A 109 -2.61 23.46 -21.54
C SER A 109 -3.31 23.73 -22.87
N GLU A 110 -4.41 23.03 -23.12
CA GLU A 110 -5.36 23.29 -24.19
C GLU A 110 -6.70 22.90 -23.55
N ASP A 111 -7.35 23.77 -22.77
CA ASP A 111 -8.62 24.35 -23.21
C ASP A 111 -9.12 25.52 -22.31
N ILE A 112 -8.33 26.06 -21.38
CA ILE A 112 -8.79 27.17 -20.48
C ILE A 112 -8.53 28.57 -21.09
N VAL A 113 -8.54 28.69 -22.42
CA VAL A 113 -8.55 29.99 -23.13
C VAL A 113 -9.55 29.93 -24.28
N ASN A 114 -10.80 29.47 -24.06
CA ASN A 114 -11.87 29.82 -25.00
C ASN A 114 -13.30 29.73 -24.43
N THR A 115 -13.57 30.44 -23.33
CA THR A 115 -14.95 30.85 -23.01
C THR A 115 -14.92 32.23 -22.38
N GLY A 116 -14.78 33.22 -23.25
CA GLY A 116 -14.81 34.65 -22.92
C GLY A 116 -15.13 35.43 -24.19
N SER A 117 -16.39 35.37 -24.62
CA SER A 117 -17.00 36.30 -25.57
C SER A 117 -18.33 36.76 -24.99
#